data_AF-A0A2H9PJ09-F1
#
_entry.id   AF-A0A2H9PJ09-F1
#
_cell.length_a   1.000
_cell.length_b   1.000
_cell.length_c   1.000
_cell.angle_alpha   90.00
_cell.angle_beta   90.00
_cell.angle_gamma   90.00
#
_symmetry.space_group_name_H-M   'P 1'
#
loop_
_entity.id
_entity.type
_entity.pdbx_description
1 polymer ?
#
loop_
_entity_poly.entity_id
_entity_poly.type
_entity_poly.pdbx_seq_one_letter_code
_entity_poly.pdbx_strand_id
1 'polypeptide(L)'
;MKPIIIGYDPGTTAALAIIDTSKNILYLKSKKEFKKKELFESIIKKGMPIIVASDRSPLPKSVEKLASSLNCKTYEPPENLSNLEKYNIVKDYLDFVKNDHQRDALASALKAYQSYSKLFMKTDKTVSYLGLSEFYGKILKALIEGEAENISEGINLILNKVRERKEDYVERKDSKINAISSKDIEKMRDIINRQENDIQILKKYNETLNKKLEKTDEKFKERKIKSENFNDERTAEMNKHIYKIENKIEMQKIAMEKMKAFRKLENKGYIPIIELSVIKPEELATLNQMLDIEGRVLSTKSFMNIHLLNDYKIQALIVPNNLDEEVYRNVDFPIISDEEIKKEEIDDITAVRKEEFDEKLKKARKSGFIQWVNEYKKRRL
;
A
#
# COMPACT_ATOMS: atom_id res chain seq x y z
N MET A 1 -15.83 18.03 -25.35
CA MET A 1 -15.38 16.73 -24.78
C MET A 1 -14.19 17.00 -23.88
N LYS A 2 -14.05 16.28 -22.76
CA LYS A 2 -12.92 16.45 -21.83
C LYS A 2 -11.61 15.98 -22.49
N PRO A 3 -10.50 16.72 -22.41
CA PRO A 3 -9.20 16.26 -22.91
C PRO A 3 -8.64 15.13 -22.04
N ILE A 4 -8.06 14.10 -22.68
CA ILE A 4 -7.56 12.90 -22.00
C ILE A 4 -6.14 12.53 -22.44
N ILE A 5 -5.38 11.97 -21.49
CA ILE A 5 -4.04 11.43 -21.67
C ILE A 5 -4.13 9.90 -21.57
N ILE A 6 -3.47 9.22 -22.50
CA ILE A 6 -3.52 7.77 -22.63
C ILE A 6 -2.15 7.21 -22.31
N GLY A 7 -2.09 6.20 -21.46
CA GLY A 7 -0.93 5.33 -21.30
C GLY A 7 -1.25 3.97 -21.92
N TYR A 8 -0.39 3.50 -22.81
CA TYR A 8 -0.59 2.24 -23.51
C TYR A 8 0.64 1.34 -23.37
N ASP A 9 0.46 0.19 -22.71
CA ASP A 9 1.47 -0.86 -22.60
C ASP A 9 1.14 -1.97 -23.62
N PRO A 10 1.89 -2.07 -24.74
CA PRO A 10 1.64 -3.07 -25.77
C PRO A 10 2.28 -4.42 -25.43
N GLY A 11 1.58 -5.52 -25.71
CA GLY A 11 2.12 -6.87 -25.54
C GLY A 11 1.08 -7.95 -25.81
N THR A 12 1.41 -9.20 -25.45
CA THR A 12 0.44 -10.31 -25.44
C THR A 12 -0.74 -10.00 -24.50
N THR A 13 -0.42 -9.42 -23.35
CA THR A 13 -1.36 -8.72 -22.48
C THR A 13 -1.13 -7.24 -22.65
N ALA A 14 -2.04 -6.55 -23.33
CA ALA A 14 -1.96 -5.11 -23.47
C ALA A 14 -2.76 -4.42 -22.36
N ALA A 15 -2.29 -3.25 -21.92
CA ALA A 15 -2.99 -2.44 -20.93
C ALA A 15 -3.21 -1.01 -21.42
N LEU A 16 -4.35 -0.46 -21.02
CA LEU A 16 -4.79 0.88 -21.35
C LEU A 16 -5.15 1.62 -20.06
N ALA A 17 -4.48 2.74 -19.84
CA ALA A 17 -4.79 3.72 -18.81
C ALA A 17 -5.26 5.01 -19.49
N ILE A 18 -6.35 5.61 -19.00
CA ILE A 18 -6.85 6.91 -19.46
C ILE A 18 -7.06 7.80 -18.25
N ILE A 19 -6.44 8.97 -18.27
CA ILE A 19 -6.61 10.01 -17.25
C ILE A 19 -7.06 11.33 -17.89
N ASP A 20 -7.71 12.20 -17.13
CA ASP A 20 -8.01 13.58 -17.56
C ASP A 20 -6.88 14.57 -17.19
N THR A 21 -7.01 15.81 -17.64
CA THR A 21 -6.08 16.90 -17.29
C THR A 21 -6.20 17.39 -15.84
N SER A 22 -7.10 16.80 -15.05
CA SER A 22 -7.23 16.98 -13.61
C SER A 22 -6.67 15.80 -12.81
N LYS A 23 -5.95 14.87 -13.48
CA LYS A 23 -5.28 13.70 -12.88
C LYS A 23 -6.25 12.62 -12.37
N ASN A 24 -7.52 12.63 -12.80
CA ASN A 24 -8.48 11.56 -12.45
C ASN A 24 -8.34 10.37 -13.39
N ILE A 25 -8.39 9.15 -12.85
CA ILE A 25 -8.42 7.91 -13.65
C ILE A 25 -9.83 7.70 -14.22
N LEU A 26 -9.96 7.78 -15.55
CA LEU A 26 -11.22 7.55 -16.26
C LEU A 26 -11.41 6.09 -16.71
N TYR A 27 -10.29 5.39 -16.89
CA TYR A 27 -10.25 4.00 -17.32
C TYR A 27 -8.89 3.37 -17.01
N LEU A 28 -8.90 2.13 -16.51
CA LEU A 28 -7.70 1.32 -16.33
C LEU A 28 -8.05 -0.15 -16.54
N LYS A 29 -7.47 -0.79 -17.56
CA LYS A 29 -7.74 -2.20 -17.86
C LYS A 29 -6.59 -2.84 -18.62
N SER A 30 -6.31 -4.10 -18.29
CA SER A 30 -5.44 -5.00 -19.06
C SER A 30 -6.26 -6.14 -19.66
N LYS A 31 -5.91 -6.58 -20.86
CA LYS A 31 -6.58 -7.69 -21.55
C LYS A 31 -5.59 -8.44 -22.44
N LYS A 32 -5.68 -9.77 -22.48
CA LYS A 32 -5.03 -10.58 -23.52
C LYS A 32 -5.68 -10.26 -24.86
N GLU A 33 -4.88 -10.05 -25.90
CA GLU A 33 -5.35 -9.75 -27.26
C GLU A 33 -6.34 -8.58 -27.35
N PHE A 34 -5.90 -7.40 -26.90
CA PHE A 34 -6.74 -6.22 -26.92
C PHE A 34 -7.02 -5.77 -28.37
N LYS A 35 -8.23 -6.05 -28.87
CA LYS A 35 -8.62 -5.74 -30.25
C LYS A 35 -8.58 -4.22 -30.49
N LYS A 36 -7.98 -3.79 -31.61
CA LYS A 36 -7.85 -2.37 -31.96
C LYS A 36 -9.19 -1.61 -31.91
N LYS A 37 -10.27 -2.18 -32.44
CA LYS A 37 -11.60 -1.53 -32.42
C LYS A 37 -12.10 -1.29 -31.00
N GLU A 38 -11.96 -2.29 -30.11
CA GLU A 38 -12.35 -2.17 -28.70
C GLU A 38 -11.52 -1.11 -27.96
N LEU A 39 -10.22 -1.05 -28.26
CA LEU A 39 -9.31 -0.02 -27.75
C LEU A 39 -9.76 1.39 -28.17
N PHE A 40 -9.99 1.59 -29.47
CA PHE A 40 -10.46 2.85 -30.03
C PHE A 40 -11.78 3.31 -29.42
N GLU A 41 -12.78 2.43 -29.38
CA GLU A 41 -14.08 2.76 -28.80
C GLU A 41 -13.97 3.10 -27.31
N SER A 42 -13.12 2.39 -26.57
CA SER A 42 -12.89 2.66 -25.14
C SER A 42 -12.28 4.05 -24.93
N ILE A 43 -11.39 4.49 -25.82
CA ILE A 43 -10.75 5.80 -25.74
C ILE A 43 -11.75 6.92 -26.07
N ILE A 44 -12.41 6.84 -27.22
CA ILE A 44 -13.31 7.91 -27.70
C ILE A 44 -14.52 8.09 -26.76
N LYS A 45 -15.01 7.02 -26.13
CA LYS A 45 -16.08 7.09 -25.12
C LYS A 45 -15.68 7.88 -23.87
N LYS A 46 -14.38 8.02 -23.58
CA LYS A 46 -13.88 8.65 -22.35
C LYS A 46 -13.55 10.13 -22.52
N GLY A 47 -13.20 10.56 -23.72
CA GLY A 47 -12.90 11.96 -23.99
C GLY A 47 -12.18 12.18 -25.30
N MET A 48 -11.66 13.40 -25.45
CA MET A 48 -10.86 13.81 -26.59
C MET A 48 -9.39 13.53 -26.30
N PRO A 49 -8.78 12.54 -26.96
CA PRO A 49 -7.38 12.22 -26.72
C PRO A 49 -6.48 13.36 -27.21
N ILE A 50 -5.49 13.68 -26.38
CA ILE A 50 -4.50 14.74 -26.67
C ILE A 50 -3.06 14.21 -26.62
N ILE A 51 -2.78 13.22 -25.76
CA ILE A 51 -1.46 12.62 -25.59
C ILE A 51 -1.59 11.11 -25.48
N VAL A 52 -0.69 10.39 -26.15
CA VAL A 52 -0.47 8.94 -25.97
C VAL A 52 0.96 8.71 -25.49
N ALA A 53 1.11 8.01 -24.38
CA ALA A 53 2.36 7.85 -23.66
C ALA A 53 2.77 6.38 -23.52
N SER A 54 4.08 6.14 -23.46
CA SER A 54 4.71 4.86 -23.11
C SER A 54 5.74 5.08 -22.00
N ASP A 55 6.09 4.02 -21.29
CA ASP A 55 7.16 3.94 -20.30
C ASP A 55 8.56 3.69 -20.91
N ARG A 56 8.65 3.55 -22.24
CA ARG A 56 9.88 3.22 -22.96
C ARG A 56 10.35 4.37 -23.85
N SER A 57 11.67 4.45 -23.97
CA SER A 57 12.42 5.29 -24.89
C SER A 57 13.45 4.42 -25.63
N PRO A 58 13.41 4.34 -26.97
CA PRO A 58 12.46 5.02 -27.86
C PRO A 58 11.04 4.45 -27.78
N LEU A 59 10.05 5.25 -28.20
CA LEU A 59 8.63 4.87 -28.20
C LEU A 59 8.37 3.57 -29.01
N PRO A 60 7.56 2.62 -28.50
CA PRO A 60 7.18 1.45 -29.28
C PRO A 60 6.32 1.82 -30.51
N LYS A 61 6.61 1.21 -31.68
CA LYS A 61 5.86 1.44 -32.94
C LYS A 61 4.34 1.26 -32.83
N SER A 62 3.87 0.41 -31.92
CA SER A 62 2.45 0.19 -31.66
C SER A 62 1.80 1.40 -30.99
N VAL A 63 2.52 2.07 -30.10
CA VAL A 63 2.10 3.30 -29.42
C VAL A 63 2.06 4.46 -30.43
N GLU A 64 3.09 4.58 -31.28
CA GLU A 64 3.11 5.57 -32.36
C GLU A 64 1.90 5.42 -33.30
N LYS A 65 1.64 4.19 -33.78
CA LYS A 65 0.48 3.90 -34.64
C LYS A 65 -0.84 4.25 -33.97
N LEU A 66 -0.97 4.00 -32.66
CA LEU A 66 -2.16 4.36 -31.90
C LEU A 66 -2.31 5.89 -31.84
N ALA A 67 -1.24 6.61 -31.54
CA ALA A 67 -1.24 8.07 -31.49
C ALA A 67 -1.61 8.71 -32.82
N SER A 68 -1.01 8.25 -33.94
CA SER A 68 -1.36 8.72 -35.29
C SER A 68 -2.82 8.46 -35.63
N SER A 69 -3.33 7.27 -35.28
CA SER A 69 -4.72 6.90 -35.57
C SER A 69 -5.74 7.68 -34.71
N LEU A 70 -5.33 8.23 -33.57
CA LEU A 70 -6.13 9.13 -32.74
C LEU A 70 -5.88 10.62 -33.03
N ASN A 71 -4.96 10.94 -33.93
CA ASN A 71 -4.43 12.28 -34.16
C ASN A 71 -4.05 12.95 -32.83
N CYS A 72 -3.04 12.41 -32.16
CA CYS A 72 -2.57 12.82 -30.84
C CYS A 72 -1.05 12.91 -30.80
N LYS A 73 -0.53 13.75 -29.90
CA LYS A 73 0.91 13.83 -29.62
C LYS A 73 1.38 12.58 -28.88
N THR A 74 2.58 12.12 -29.20
CA THR A 74 3.26 11.07 -28.44
C THR A 74 4.08 11.65 -27.28
N TYR A 75 4.21 10.88 -26.21
CA TYR A 75 5.11 11.17 -25.10
C TYR A 75 5.98 9.96 -24.78
N GLU A 76 7.29 10.14 -24.83
CA GLU A 76 8.28 9.23 -24.25
C GLU A 76 9.00 9.90 -23.08
N PRO A 77 9.39 9.13 -22.06
CA PRO A 77 10.28 9.61 -21.01
C PRO A 77 11.70 9.83 -21.58
N PRO A 78 12.56 10.63 -20.90
CA PRO A 78 13.95 10.82 -21.31
C PRO A 78 14.74 9.49 -21.42
N GLU A 79 14.45 8.54 -20.54
CA GLU A 79 14.99 7.19 -20.52
C GLU A 79 13.89 6.20 -20.11
N ASN A 80 14.11 4.91 -20.36
CA ASN A 80 13.17 3.85 -19.94
C ASN A 80 12.87 3.93 -18.45
N LEU A 81 11.59 3.94 -18.08
CA LEU A 81 11.21 3.95 -16.67
C LEU A 81 11.55 2.61 -16.01
N SER A 82 12.29 2.66 -14.91
CA SER A 82 12.55 1.50 -14.06
C SER A 82 11.29 1.05 -13.30
N ASN A 83 11.26 -0.20 -12.86
CA ASN A 83 10.14 -0.72 -12.06
C ASN A 83 9.89 0.09 -10.79
N LEU A 84 10.96 0.57 -10.14
CA LEU A 84 10.88 1.40 -8.94
C LEU A 84 10.25 2.76 -9.25
N GLU A 85 10.65 3.41 -10.34
CA GLU A 85 10.05 4.68 -10.77
C GLU A 85 8.57 4.53 -11.10
N LYS A 86 8.21 3.47 -11.84
CA LYS A 86 6.79 3.18 -12.16
C LYS A 86 5.98 3.05 -10.88
N TYR A 87 6.48 2.28 -9.89
CA TYR A 87 5.84 2.13 -8.59
C TYR A 87 5.67 3.47 -7.87
N ASN A 88 6.74 4.28 -7.80
CA ASN A 88 6.70 5.59 -7.16
C ASN A 88 5.71 6.57 -7.83
N ILE A 89 5.56 6.50 -9.15
CA ILE A 89 4.60 7.33 -9.91
C ILE A 89 3.16 6.94 -9.59
N VAL A 90 2.87 5.63 -9.44
CA VAL A 90 1.51 5.13 -9.22
C VAL A 90 1.15 4.92 -7.75
N LYS A 91 2.05 5.24 -6.81
CA LYS A 91 1.90 4.91 -5.38
C LYS A 91 0.56 5.33 -4.77
N ASP A 92 0.05 6.50 -5.17
CA ASP A 92 -1.22 7.07 -4.67
C ASP A 92 -2.46 6.44 -5.34
N TYR A 93 -2.25 5.50 -6.28
CA TYR A 93 -3.28 4.87 -7.11
C TYR A 93 -3.22 3.34 -7.06
N LEU A 94 -2.43 2.75 -6.14
CA LEU A 94 -2.21 1.30 -6.08
C LEU A 94 -3.51 0.50 -5.91
N ASP A 95 -4.51 1.05 -5.21
CA ASP A 95 -5.81 0.41 -5.02
C ASP A 95 -6.58 0.17 -6.34
N PHE A 96 -6.26 0.93 -7.39
CA PHE A 96 -6.87 0.77 -8.72
C PHE A 96 -6.11 -0.22 -9.61
N VAL A 97 -4.85 -0.52 -9.28
CA VAL A 97 -3.94 -1.30 -10.11
C VAL A 97 -4.05 -2.79 -9.77
N LYS A 98 -4.37 -3.63 -10.76
CA LYS A 98 -4.54 -5.08 -10.55
C LYS A 98 -3.35 -5.93 -10.93
N ASN A 99 -2.43 -5.41 -11.73
CA ASN A 99 -1.24 -6.12 -12.21
C ASN A 99 -0.18 -5.15 -12.76
N ASP A 100 1.00 -5.68 -13.03
CA ASP A 100 2.15 -4.93 -13.54
C ASP A 100 1.86 -4.21 -14.87
N HIS A 101 1.08 -4.81 -15.78
CA HIS A 101 0.72 -4.13 -17.04
C HIS A 101 -0.13 -2.88 -16.82
N GLN A 102 -1.11 -2.95 -15.90
CA GLN A 102 -1.90 -1.78 -15.53
C GLN A 102 -1.05 -0.72 -14.82
N ARG A 103 -0.11 -1.14 -13.97
CA ARG A 103 0.87 -0.25 -13.34
C ARG A 103 1.66 0.51 -14.40
N ASP A 104 2.21 -0.20 -15.38
CA ASP A 104 3.11 0.35 -16.38
C ASP A 104 2.35 1.30 -17.34
N ALA A 105 1.15 0.92 -17.77
CA ALA A 105 0.27 1.81 -18.54
C ALA A 105 -0.12 3.08 -17.75
N LEU A 106 -0.48 2.95 -16.48
CA LEU A 106 -0.84 4.10 -15.64
C LEU A 106 0.37 5.00 -15.37
N ALA A 107 1.54 4.42 -15.09
CA ALA A 107 2.79 5.15 -14.90
C ALA A 107 3.13 5.98 -16.14
N SER A 108 2.96 5.42 -17.34
CA SER A 108 3.15 6.12 -18.61
C SER A 108 2.27 7.37 -18.71
N ALA A 109 0.97 7.22 -18.44
CA ALA A 109 0.00 8.33 -18.49
C ALA A 109 0.32 9.42 -17.45
N LEU A 110 0.63 9.02 -16.21
CA LEU A 110 0.95 9.95 -15.13
C LEU A 110 2.29 10.66 -15.34
N LYS A 111 3.28 9.98 -15.93
CA LYS A 111 4.57 10.59 -16.30
C LYS A 111 4.36 11.68 -17.36
N ALA A 112 3.56 11.41 -18.38
CA ALA A 112 3.16 12.42 -19.36
C ALA A 112 2.42 13.58 -18.67
N TYR A 113 1.47 13.30 -17.78
CA TYR A 113 0.78 14.35 -17.03
C TYR A 113 1.76 15.25 -16.26
N GLN A 114 2.75 14.70 -15.57
CA GLN A 114 3.75 15.49 -14.84
C GLN A 114 4.46 16.49 -15.75
N SER A 115 4.88 16.07 -16.94
CA SER A 115 5.55 16.93 -17.92
C SER A 115 4.66 18.07 -18.45
N TYR A 116 3.35 17.85 -18.59
CA TYR A 116 2.41 18.84 -19.14
C TYR A 116 1.55 19.56 -18.09
N SER A 117 1.66 19.19 -16.81
CA SER A 117 0.81 19.70 -15.71
C SER A 117 0.77 21.22 -15.63
N LYS A 118 1.94 21.88 -15.76
CA LYS A 118 2.06 23.35 -15.77
C LYS A 118 1.26 23.98 -16.92
N LEU A 119 1.32 23.38 -18.12
CA LEU A 119 0.56 23.84 -19.28
C LEU A 119 -0.94 23.69 -19.04
N PHE A 120 -1.39 22.53 -18.55
CA PHE A 120 -2.80 22.27 -18.27
C PHE A 120 -3.38 23.28 -17.27
N MET A 121 -2.67 23.52 -16.16
CA MET A 121 -3.09 24.47 -15.14
C MET A 121 -3.12 25.92 -15.65
N LYS A 122 -2.10 26.34 -16.40
CA LYS A 122 -2.04 27.70 -16.95
C LYS A 122 -3.16 27.94 -17.96
N THR A 123 -3.37 27.00 -18.88
CA THR A 123 -4.44 27.10 -19.88
C THR A 123 -5.82 27.09 -19.22
N ASP A 124 -6.05 26.22 -18.25
CA ASP A 124 -7.35 26.14 -17.55
C ASP A 124 -7.70 27.45 -16.84
N LYS A 125 -6.73 28.03 -16.11
CA LYS A 125 -6.88 29.33 -15.44
C LYS A 125 -7.17 30.45 -16.44
N THR A 126 -6.37 30.57 -17.50
CA THR A 126 -6.53 31.65 -18.49
C THR A 126 -7.86 31.55 -19.22
N VAL A 127 -8.23 30.35 -19.67
CA VAL A 127 -9.46 30.12 -20.42
C VAL A 127 -10.68 30.34 -19.53
N SER A 128 -10.63 29.92 -18.27
CA SER A 128 -11.71 30.15 -17.31
C SER A 128 -11.86 31.62 -16.94
N TYR A 129 -10.76 32.35 -16.77
CA TYR A 129 -10.78 33.80 -16.52
C TYR A 129 -11.46 34.58 -17.65
N LEU A 130 -11.27 34.13 -18.90
CA LEU A 130 -11.88 34.74 -20.09
C LEU A 130 -13.29 34.23 -20.40
N GLY A 131 -13.85 33.32 -19.58
CA GLY A 131 -15.17 32.73 -19.83
C GLY A 131 -15.23 31.79 -21.04
N LEU A 132 -14.09 31.25 -21.48
CA LEU A 132 -13.95 30.42 -22.68
C LEU A 132 -13.84 28.92 -22.36
N SER A 133 -14.26 28.47 -21.18
CA SER A 133 -14.06 27.10 -20.68
C SER A 133 -14.57 26.00 -21.63
N GLU A 134 -15.56 26.29 -22.47
CA GLU A 134 -16.05 25.35 -23.49
C GLU A 134 -14.99 24.98 -24.56
N PHE A 135 -14.02 25.88 -24.78
CA PHE A 135 -12.94 25.71 -25.76
C PHE A 135 -11.66 25.13 -25.17
N TYR A 136 -11.58 24.95 -23.85
CA TYR A 136 -10.38 24.49 -23.13
C TYR A 136 -9.70 23.28 -23.80
N GLY A 137 -10.47 22.24 -24.10
CA GLY A 137 -9.91 21.03 -24.72
C GLY A 137 -9.30 21.30 -26.10
N LYS A 138 -9.98 22.11 -26.94
CA LYS A 138 -9.50 22.42 -28.30
C LYS A 138 -8.24 23.27 -28.27
N ILE A 139 -8.19 24.25 -27.36
CA ILE A 139 -7.02 25.12 -27.17
C ILE A 139 -5.84 24.28 -26.69
N LEU A 140 -6.03 23.40 -25.71
CA LEU A 140 -4.98 22.48 -25.27
C LEU A 140 -4.45 21.59 -26.37
N LYS A 141 -5.36 21.04 -27.19
CA LYS A 141 -4.98 20.20 -28.32
C LYS A 141 -4.08 20.96 -29.29
N ALA A 142 -4.48 22.16 -29.70
CA ALA A 142 -3.68 23.02 -30.59
C ALA A 142 -2.28 23.32 -30.01
N LEU A 143 -2.17 23.61 -28.72
CA LEU A 143 -0.89 23.87 -28.05
C LEU A 143 0.03 22.65 -28.02
N ILE A 144 -0.52 21.47 -27.75
CA ILE A 144 0.26 20.22 -27.62
C ILE A 144 0.70 19.68 -28.97
N GLU A 145 -0.12 19.86 -30.00
CA GLU A 145 0.20 19.49 -31.38
C GLU A 145 1.17 20.47 -32.04
N GLY A 146 1.36 21.66 -31.45
CA GLY A 146 2.22 22.71 -31.99
C GLY A 146 1.55 23.56 -33.07
N GLU A 147 0.21 23.53 -33.16
CA GLU A 147 -0.56 24.46 -34.01
C GLU A 147 -0.56 25.90 -33.45
N ALA A 148 -0.24 26.06 -32.16
CA ALA A 148 -0.10 27.36 -31.51
C ALA A 148 1.11 27.33 -30.55
N GLU A 149 1.92 28.39 -30.56
CA GLU A 149 3.12 28.51 -29.72
C GLU A 149 2.78 28.96 -28.29
N ASN A 150 1.68 29.70 -28.14
CA ASN A 150 1.25 30.24 -26.85
C ASN A 150 -0.28 30.24 -26.70
N ILE A 151 -0.74 30.38 -25.45
CA ILE A 151 -2.17 30.28 -25.10
C ILE A 151 -3.01 31.35 -25.84
N SER A 152 -2.48 32.55 -26.02
CA SER A 152 -3.18 33.65 -26.70
C SER A 152 -3.41 33.33 -28.18
N GLU A 153 -2.39 32.81 -28.85
CA GLU A 153 -2.49 32.33 -30.23
C GLU A 153 -3.48 31.17 -30.35
N GLY A 154 -3.42 30.20 -29.42
CA GLY A 154 -4.37 29.09 -29.38
C GLY A 154 -5.83 29.55 -29.20
N ILE A 155 -6.07 30.59 -28.37
CA ILE A 155 -7.39 31.20 -28.22
C ILE A 155 -7.84 31.83 -29.54
N ASN A 156 -7.00 32.68 -30.15
CA ASN A 156 -7.33 33.37 -31.40
C ASN A 156 -7.61 32.39 -32.53
N LEU A 157 -6.80 31.34 -32.67
CA LEU A 157 -6.96 30.29 -33.68
C LEU A 157 -8.32 29.59 -33.54
N ILE A 158 -8.72 29.24 -32.32
CA ILE A 158 -10.01 28.58 -32.09
C ILE A 158 -11.18 29.55 -32.30
N LEU A 159 -11.07 30.81 -31.88
CA LEU A 159 -12.12 31.81 -32.08
C LEU A 159 -12.31 32.16 -33.56
N ASN A 160 -11.23 32.27 -34.34
CA ASN A 160 -11.29 32.51 -35.78
C ASN A 160 -11.96 31.34 -36.51
N LYS A 161 -11.59 30.09 -36.20
CA LYS A 161 -12.27 28.89 -36.74
C LYS A 161 -13.77 28.86 -36.42
N VAL A 162 -14.19 29.48 -35.31
CA VAL A 162 -15.62 29.60 -34.95
C VAL A 162 -16.31 30.73 -35.73
N ARG A 163 -15.61 31.84 -36.03
CA ARG A 163 -16.12 32.95 -36.85
C ARG A 163 -16.29 32.54 -38.32
N GLU A 164 -15.28 31.91 -38.92
CA GLU A 164 -15.31 31.42 -40.31
C GLU A 164 -16.49 30.45 -40.52
N ARG A 165 -16.72 29.53 -39.57
CA ARG A 165 -17.90 28.63 -39.62
C ARG A 165 -19.24 29.34 -39.53
N LYS A 166 -19.30 30.53 -38.90
CA LYS A 166 -20.52 31.34 -38.86
C LYS A 166 -20.70 32.12 -40.17
N GLU A 167 -19.63 32.63 -40.76
CA GLU A 167 -19.65 33.35 -42.04
C GLU A 167 -20.04 32.42 -43.20
N ASP A 168 -19.50 31.20 -43.27
CA ASP A 168 -19.91 30.14 -44.22
C ASP A 168 -21.41 29.78 -44.13
N TYR A 169 -22.03 30.00 -42.96
CA TYR A 169 -23.44 29.73 -42.71
C TYR A 169 -24.34 30.93 -43.09
N VAL A 170 -23.79 32.14 -43.10
CA VAL A 170 -24.48 33.38 -43.50
C VAL A 170 -24.45 33.54 -45.02
N GLU A 171 -23.32 33.25 -45.67
CA GLU A 171 -23.18 33.36 -47.13
C GLU A 171 -24.13 32.43 -47.91
N ARG A 172 -24.56 31.30 -47.30
CA ARG A 172 -25.57 30.41 -47.86
C ARG A 172 -27.03 30.89 -47.69
N LYS A 173 -27.28 31.93 -46.91
CA LYS A 173 -28.63 32.46 -46.63
C LYS A 173 -28.97 33.75 -47.39
N ASP A 174 -28.00 34.46 -47.94
CA ASP A 174 -28.22 35.75 -48.62
C ASP A 174 -28.88 35.66 -50.00
N SER A 175 -29.23 34.46 -50.49
CA SER A 175 -29.97 34.29 -51.76
C SER A 175 -31.50 34.33 -51.63
N LYS A 176 -32.07 34.57 -50.44
CA LYS A 176 -33.53 34.68 -50.28
C LYS A 176 -33.94 35.69 -49.23
N ILE A 177 -34.04 36.96 -49.61
CA ILE A 177 -34.90 37.92 -48.90
C ILE A 177 -35.90 38.46 -49.91
N ASN A 178 -37.05 37.78 -50.00
CA ASN A 178 -38.29 38.36 -50.49
C ASN A 178 -39.21 38.60 -49.29
N ALA A 179 -39.97 39.68 -49.38
CA ALA A 179 -40.88 40.26 -48.40
C ALA A 179 -41.52 39.27 -47.41
N ILE A 180 -41.36 39.56 -46.12
CA ILE A 180 -42.00 38.83 -45.00
C ILE A 180 -43.51 38.99 -45.12
N SER A 181 -44.21 37.88 -45.37
CA SER A 181 -45.67 37.82 -45.43
C SER A 181 -46.27 37.72 -44.02
N SER A 182 -47.51 38.16 -43.82
CA SER A 182 -48.28 37.99 -42.57
C SER A 182 -48.33 36.53 -42.08
N LYS A 183 -48.23 35.56 -43.00
CA LYS A 183 -48.12 34.12 -42.69
C LYS A 183 -46.80 33.72 -42.01
N ASP A 184 -45.71 34.45 -42.24
CA ASP A 184 -44.41 34.17 -41.62
C ASP A 184 -44.34 34.72 -40.19
N ILE A 185 -45.03 35.83 -39.92
CA ILE A 185 -45.21 36.38 -38.57
C ILE A 185 -46.03 35.43 -37.70
N GLU A 186 -47.08 34.81 -38.26
CA GLU A 186 -47.92 33.84 -37.57
C GLU A 186 -47.14 32.55 -37.23
N LYS A 187 -46.34 32.03 -38.18
CA LYS A 187 -45.42 30.91 -37.93
C LYS A 187 -44.36 31.25 -36.87
N MET A 188 -43.83 32.48 -36.88
CA MET A 188 -42.88 32.93 -35.86
C MET A 188 -43.52 32.97 -34.47
N ARG A 189 -44.78 33.41 -34.34
CA ARG A 189 -45.52 33.35 -33.06
C ARG A 189 -45.71 31.92 -32.56
N ASP A 190 -46.05 30.98 -33.45
CA ASP A 190 -46.17 29.57 -33.10
C ASP A 190 -44.84 28.97 -32.63
N ILE A 191 -43.72 29.35 -33.26
CA ILE A 191 -42.37 28.92 -32.87
C ILE A 191 -42.01 29.50 -31.50
N ILE A 192 -42.28 30.78 -31.26
CA ILE A 192 -42.04 31.42 -29.95
C ILE A 192 -42.84 30.72 -28.86
N ASN A 193 -44.13 30.48 -29.07
CA ASN A 193 -44.97 29.76 -28.09
C ASN A 193 -44.48 28.33 -27.81
N ARG A 194 -43.98 27.61 -28.82
CA ARG A 194 -43.36 26.29 -28.58
C ARG A 194 -42.06 26.41 -27.79
N GLN A 195 -41.21 27.35 -28.15
CA GLN A 195 -39.95 27.58 -27.46
C GLN A 195 -40.15 28.00 -26.00
N GLU A 196 -41.17 28.81 -25.70
CA GLU A 196 -41.54 29.18 -24.33
C GLU A 196 -42.02 27.97 -23.52
N ASN A 197 -42.81 27.08 -24.12
CA ASN A 197 -43.21 25.82 -23.50
C ASN A 197 -42.02 24.89 -23.25
N ASP A 198 -41.11 24.76 -24.23
CA ASP A 198 -39.89 23.97 -24.09
C ASP A 198 -39.00 24.53 -22.97
N ILE A 199 -38.87 25.86 -22.86
CA ILE A 199 -38.14 26.52 -21.77
C ILE A 199 -38.77 26.21 -20.41
N GLN A 200 -40.10 26.20 -20.29
CA GLN A 200 -40.77 25.82 -19.03
C GLN A 200 -40.51 24.36 -18.67
N ILE A 201 -40.58 23.44 -19.64
CA ILE A 201 -40.32 22.02 -19.42
C ILE A 201 -38.87 21.80 -18.99
N LEU A 202 -37.93 22.45 -19.68
CA LEU A 202 -36.49 22.39 -19.36
C LEU A 202 -36.19 22.97 -17.97
N LYS A 203 -36.87 24.06 -17.56
CA LYS A 203 -36.75 24.62 -16.20
C LYS A 203 -37.20 23.61 -15.14
N LYS A 204 -38.38 22.99 -15.31
CA LYS A 204 -38.86 21.94 -14.40
C LYS A 204 -37.92 20.73 -14.35
N TYR A 205 -37.35 20.36 -15.50
CA TYR A 205 -36.41 19.25 -15.57
C TYR A 205 -35.10 19.56 -14.84
N ASN A 206 -34.57 20.79 -14.99
CA ASN A 206 -33.40 21.26 -14.26
C ASN A 206 -33.64 21.30 -12.73
N GLU A 207 -34.79 21.78 -12.27
CA GLU A 207 -35.13 21.72 -10.83
C GLU A 207 -35.16 20.29 -10.31
N THR A 208 -35.72 19.36 -11.10
CA THR A 208 -35.80 17.95 -10.72
C THR A 208 -34.41 17.30 -10.69
N LEU A 209 -33.55 17.65 -11.65
CA LEU A 209 -32.16 17.19 -11.69
C LEU A 209 -31.35 17.75 -10.52
N ASN A 210 -31.48 19.04 -10.19
CA ASN A 210 -30.79 19.66 -9.07
C ASN A 210 -31.18 18.99 -7.75
N LYS A 211 -32.47 18.73 -7.51
CA LYS A 211 -32.94 17.98 -6.33
C LYS A 211 -32.38 16.55 -6.26
N LYS A 212 -32.19 15.88 -7.40
CA LYS A 212 -31.54 14.56 -7.45
C LYS A 212 -30.04 14.65 -7.19
N LEU A 213 -29.40 15.72 -7.66
CA LEU A 213 -27.98 15.98 -7.45
C LEU A 213 -27.70 16.19 -5.96
N GLU A 214 -28.46 17.06 -5.29
CA GLU A 214 -28.36 17.32 -3.85
C GLU A 214 -28.51 16.03 -3.03
N LYS A 215 -29.55 15.23 -3.30
CA LYS A 215 -29.75 13.93 -2.63
C LYS A 215 -28.61 12.94 -2.86
N THR A 216 -27.96 13.01 -4.02
CA THR A 216 -26.84 12.12 -4.36
C THR A 216 -25.57 12.59 -3.66
N ASP A 217 -25.34 13.90 -3.60
CA ASP A 217 -24.21 14.50 -2.90
C ASP A 217 -24.28 14.28 -1.38
N GLU A 218 -25.46 14.38 -0.78
CA GLU A 218 -25.68 14.03 0.64
C GLU A 218 -25.32 12.57 0.92
N LYS A 219 -25.81 11.64 0.10
CA LYS A 219 -25.45 10.21 0.21
C LYS A 219 -23.97 9.95 0.01
N PHE A 220 -23.31 10.72 -0.86
CA PHE A 220 -21.87 10.63 -1.07
C PHE A 220 -21.09 11.11 0.16
N LYS A 221 -21.50 12.23 0.76
CA LYS A 221 -20.91 12.75 2.01
C LYS A 221 -21.06 11.75 3.16
N GLU A 222 -22.25 11.18 3.35
CA GLU A 222 -22.48 10.17 4.39
C GLU A 222 -21.61 8.91 4.20
N ARG A 223 -21.50 8.43 2.95
CA ARG A 223 -20.65 7.26 2.64
C ARG A 223 -19.16 7.57 2.85
N LYS A 224 -18.72 8.77 2.49
CA LYS A 224 -17.34 9.20 2.66
C LYS A 224 -16.97 9.26 4.13
N ILE A 225 -17.80 9.87 4.98
CA ILE A 225 -17.58 9.93 6.44
C ILE A 225 -17.55 8.52 7.04
N LYS A 226 -18.47 7.63 6.65
CA LYS A 226 -18.46 6.23 7.12
C LYS A 226 -17.19 5.48 6.69
N SER A 227 -16.70 5.73 5.47
CA SER A 227 -15.48 5.09 4.97
C SER A 227 -14.22 5.63 5.66
N GLU A 228 -14.17 6.92 5.96
CA GLU A 228 -13.05 7.55 6.68
C GLU A 228 -12.97 7.01 8.12
N ASN A 229 -14.09 7.00 8.85
CA ASN A 229 -14.13 6.44 10.21
C ASN A 229 -13.77 4.95 10.25
N PHE A 230 -14.25 4.16 9.28
CA PHE A 230 -13.94 2.72 9.21
C PHE A 230 -12.47 2.45 8.90
N ASN A 231 -11.84 3.30 8.09
CA ASN A 231 -10.41 3.20 7.79
C ASN A 231 -9.56 3.57 9.02
N ASP A 232 -9.95 4.57 9.80
CA ASP A 232 -9.21 4.97 11.00
C ASP A 232 -9.24 3.88 12.09
N GLU A 233 -10.40 3.27 12.35
CA GLU A 233 -10.51 2.17 13.32
C GLU A 233 -9.67 0.95 12.90
N ARG A 234 -9.76 0.54 11.63
CA ARG A 234 -8.98 -0.57 11.10
C ARG A 234 -7.47 -0.28 11.12
N THR A 235 -7.08 0.97 10.85
CA THR A 235 -5.68 1.40 10.88
C THR A 235 -5.13 1.38 12.32
N ALA A 236 -5.93 1.83 13.30
CA ALA A 236 -5.56 1.76 14.71
C ALA A 236 -5.39 0.31 15.21
N GLU A 237 -6.30 -0.59 14.84
CA GLU A 237 -6.19 -2.02 15.18
C GLU A 237 -4.97 -2.67 14.53
N MET A 238 -4.71 -2.36 13.25
CA MET A 238 -3.55 -2.85 12.52
C MET A 238 -2.25 -2.38 13.17
N ASN A 239 -2.15 -1.10 13.53
CA ASN A 239 -0.98 -0.54 14.21
C ASN A 239 -0.72 -1.20 15.57
N LYS A 240 -1.78 -1.51 16.32
CA LYS A 240 -1.65 -2.26 17.58
C LYS A 240 -1.14 -3.68 17.35
N HIS A 241 -1.54 -4.33 16.26
CA HIS A 241 -1.01 -5.64 15.88
C HIS A 241 0.45 -5.56 15.43
N ILE A 242 0.82 -4.57 14.64
CA ILE A 242 2.19 -4.32 14.20
C ILE A 242 3.10 -4.16 15.42
N TYR A 243 2.74 -3.28 16.36
CA TYR A 243 3.53 -3.08 17.58
C TYR A 243 3.74 -4.36 18.40
N LYS A 244 2.69 -5.20 18.52
CA LYS A 244 2.80 -6.50 19.20
C LYS A 244 3.74 -7.46 18.47
N ILE A 245 3.71 -7.48 17.13
CA ILE A 245 4.56 -8.35 16.31
C ILE A 245 6.01 -7.86 16.35
N GLU A 246 6.25 -6.55 16.25
CA GLU A 246 7.58 -5.94 16.32
C GLU A 246 8.25 -6.27 17.65
N ASN A 247 7.53 -6.12 18.78
CA ASN A 247 8.05 -6.51 20.09
C ASN A 247 8.39 -8.01 20.15
N LYS A 248 7.57 -8.88 19.56
CA LYS A 248 7.88 -10.33 19.50
C LYS A 248 9.13 -10.61 18.68
N ILE A 249 9.30 -9.93 17.54
CA ILE A 249 10.48 -10.08 16.67
C ILE A 249 11.74 -9.65 17.44
N GLU A 250 11.68 -8.53 18.15
CA GLU A 250 12.84 -8.03 18.89
C GLU A 250 13.25 -8.99 20.02
N MET A 251 12.27 -9.49 20.79
CA MET A 251 12.53 -10.50 21.82
C MET A 251 13.13 -11.79 21.24
N GLN A 252 12.64 -12.24 20.07
CA GLN A 252 13.19 -13.41 19.39
C GLN A 252 14.62 -13.20 18.88
N LYS A 253 14.97 -11.98 18.42
CA LYS A 253 16.35 -11.67 18.02
C LYS A 253 17.30 -11.75 19.21
N ILE A 254 16.95 -11.12 20.33
CA ILE A 254 17.76 -11.15 21.56
C ILE A 254 17.95 -12.61 22.02
N ALA A 255 16.88 -13.40 22.01
CA ALA A 255 16.94 -14.82 22.34
C ALA A 255 17.87 -15.60 21.40
N MET A 256 17.80 -15.34 20.09
CA MET A 256 18.66 -15.97 19.09
C MET A 256 20.14 -15.62 19.28
N GLU A 257 20.46 -14.38 19.63
CA GLU A 257 21.84 -13.96 19.93
C GLU A 257 22.39 -14.68 21.17
N LYS A 258 21.61 -14.74 22.25
CA LYS A 258 21.96 -15.52 23.44
C LYS A 258 22.16 -17.00 23.14
N MET A 259 21.27 -17.63 22.38
CA MET A 259 21.42 -19.02 21.96
C MET A 259 22.69 -19.26 21.12
N LYS A 260 23.05 -18.31 20.23
CA LYS A 260 24.30 -18.40 19.47
C LYS A 260 25.53 -18.33 20.39
N ALA A 261 25.48 -17.48 21.41
CA ALA A 261 26.55 -17.38 22.40
C ALA A 261 26.65 -18.67 23.25
N PHE A 262 25.52 -19.26 23.67
CA PHE A 262 25.49 -20.57 24.36
C PHE A 262 26.18 -21.65 23.54
N ARG A 263 25.84 -21.79 22.25
CA ARG A 263 26.47 -22.79 21.37
C ARG A 263 27.98 -22.58 21.22
N LYS A 264 28.45 -21.32 21.18
CA LYS A 264 29.88 -21.01 21.13
C LYS A 264 30.60 -21.46 22.41
N LEU A 265 29.98 -21.26 23.57
CA LEU A 265 30.53 -21.68 24.87
C LEU A 265 30.55 -23.20 25.00
N GLU A 266 29.48 -23.87 24.59
CA GLU A 266 29.40 -25.34 24.55
C GLU A 266 30.51 -25.96 23.71
N ASN A 267 30.78 -25.39 22.53
CA ASN A 267 31.88 -25.83 21.66
C ASN A 267 33.27 -25.62 22.29
N LYS A 268 33.41 -24.65 23.20
CA LYS A 268 34.64 -24.39 23.96
C LYS A 268 34.75 -25.26 25.23
N GLY A 269 33.79 -26.15 25.49
CA GLY A 269 33.79 -27.02 26.66
C GLY A 269 33.16 -26.42 27.93
N TYR A 270 32.37 -25.35 27.79
CA TYR A 270 31.65 -24.72 28.90
C TYR A 270 30.15 -25.01 28.84
N ILE A 271 29.50 -25.05 30.00
CA ILE A 271 28.06 -25.16 30.14
C ILE A 271 27.53 -23.78 30.59
N PRO A 272 26.69 -23.11 29.78
CA PRO A 272 26.08 -21.85 30.17
C PRO A 272 25.05 -22.07 31.28
N ILE A 273 25.04 -21.16 32.26
CA ILE A 273 24.13 -21.14 33.40
C ILE A 273 23.13 -20.00 33.18
N ILE A 274 21.84 -20.31 33.28
CA ILE A 274 20.77 -19.31 33.14
C ILE A 274 20.33 -18.89 34.53
N GLU A 275 20.54 -17.61 34.88
CA GLU A 275 20.11 -17.06 36.17
C GLU A 275 18.61 -16.74 36.16
N LEU A 276 17.91 -17.26 37.16
CA LEU A 276 16.50 -17.03 37.44
C LEU A 276 16.35 -16.08 38.62
N SER A 277 15.81 -14.89 38.37
CA SER A 277 15.48 -13.94 39.43
C SER A 277 14.21 -14.33 40.19
N VAL A 278 13.20 -14.85 39.48
CA VAL A 278 11.89 -15.23 40.04
C VAL A 278 11.40 -16.51 39.37
N ILE A 279 10.74 -17.37 40.15
CA ILE A 279 10.19 -18.65 39.69
C ILE A 279 8.66 -18.56 39.73
N LYS A 280 8.08 -18.17 38.59
CA LYS A 280 6.63 -18.09 38.37
C LYS A 280 6.26 -18.81 37.07
N PRO A 281 5.06 -19.43 36.98
CA PRO A 281 4.64 -20.14 35.77
C PRO A 281 4.77 -19.32 34.48
N GLU A 282 4.37 -18.05 34.50
CA GLU A 282 4.40 -17.15 33.32
C GLU A 282 5.84 -16.83 32.86
N GLU A 283 6.74 -16.59 33.82
CA GLU A 283 8.14 -16.27 33.54
C GLU A 283 8.89 -17.51 33.04
N LEU A 284 8.64 -18.68 33.63
CA LEU A 284 9.23 -19.95 33.19
C LEU A 284 8.77 -20.35 31.79
N ALA A 285 7.48 -20.21 31.48
CA ALA A 285 6.96 -20.47 30.15
C ALA A 285 7.60 -19.56 29.09
N THR A 286 7.73 -18.27 29.40
CA THR A 286 8.37 -17.28 28.53
C THR A 286 9.86 -17.60 28.34
N LEU A 287 10.57 -17.91 29.42
CA LEU A 287 11.98 -18.26 29.40
C LEU A 287 12.24 -19.54 28.61
N ASN A 288 11.41 -20.57 28.80
CA ASN A 288 11.51 -21.82 28.05
C ASN A 288 11.30 -21.59 26.55
N GLN A 289 10.30 -20.77 26.19
CA GLN A 289 10.08 -20.41 24.78
C GLN A 289 11.25 -19.64 24.17
N MET A 290 11.97 -18.84 24.97
CA MET A 290 13.09 -18.04 24.50
C MET A 290 14.40 -18.82 24.41
N LEU A 291 14.74 -19.60 25.44
CA LEU A 291 16.08 -20.17 25.61
C LEU A 291 16.11 -21.70 25.62
N ASP A 292 14.95 -22.35 25.59
CA ASP A 292 14.80 -23.81 25.71
C ASP A 292 15.55 -24.34 26.94
N ILE A 293 14.88 -24.27 28.10
CA ILE A 293 15.50 -24.58 29.39
C ILE A 293 15.59 -26.08 29.67
N GLU A 294 15.01 -26.92 28.81
CA GLU A 294 15.12 -28.38 28.92
C GLU A 294 16.58 -28.82 28.80
N GLY A 295 17.05 -29.63 29.76
CA GLY A 295 18.44 -30.09 29.79
C GLY A 295 19.49 -28.99 30.03
N ARG A 296 19.10 -27.77 30.45
CA ARG A 296 20.01 -26.68 30.80
C ARG A 296 20.33 -26.64 32.29
N VAL A 297 21.39 -25.93 32.65
CA VAL A 297 21.74 -25.64 34.05
C VAL A 297 21.20 -24.27 34.41
N LEU A 298 20.40 -24.21 35.47
CA LEU A 298 19.79 -22.97 35.95
C LEU A 298 20.44 -22.56 37.27
N SER A 299 20.47 -21.27 37.59
CA SER A 299 20.82 -20.78 38.93
C SER A 299 19.72 -19.89 39.47
N THR A 300 19.51 -19.90 40.79
CA THR A 300 18.54 -18.99 41.40
C THR A 300 18.96 -18.59 42.80
N LYS A 301 18.58 -17.38 43.20
CA LYS A 301 18.68 -16.88 44.58
C LYS A 301 17.35 -17.01 45.33
N SER A 302 16.26 -17.37 44.62
CA SER A 302 14.92 -17.50 45.19
C SER A 302 14.53 -18.97 45.32
N PHE A 303 14.10 -19.36 46.52
CA PHE A 303 13.71 -20.74 46.80
C PHE A 303 12.21 -21.00 46.67
N MET A 304 11.44 -19.95 46.42
CA MET A 304 10.00 -20.05 46.28
C MET A 304 9.64 -20.76 44.97
N ASN A 305 8.74 -21.75 45.04
CA ASN A 305 8.21 -22.48 43.89
C ASN A 305 9.23 -23.28 43.05
N ILE A 306 10.37 -23.68 43.62
CA ILE A 306 11.39 -24.50 42.92
C ILE A 306 10.77 -25.76 42.27
N HIS A 307 9.76 -26.38 42.90
CA HIS A 307 9.07 -27.56 42.37
C HIS A 307 8.48 -27.36 40.95
N LEU A 308 8.17 -26.12 40.54
CA LEU A 308 7.68 -25.83 39.19
C LEU A 308 8.72 -26.13 38.10
N LEU A 309 10.01 -26.22 38.44
CA LEU A 309 11.06 -26.57 37.49
C LEU A 309 11.05 -28.06 37.11
N ASN A 310 10.32 -28.93 37.82
CA ASN A 310 10.20 -30.36 37.50
C ASN A 310 9.63 -30.58 36.10
N ASP A 311 8.66 -29.75 35.71
CA ASP A 311 7.98 -29.83 34.42
C ASP A 311 8.91 -29.58 33.23
N TYR A 312 10.08 -28.96 33.48
CA TYR A 312 11.01 -28.53 32.44
C TYR A 312 12.25 -29.42 32.30
N LYS A 313 12.39 -30.51 33.08
CA LYS A 313 13.47 -31.51 32.97
C LYS A 313 14.88 -30.90 32.83
N ILE A 314 15.19 -29.97 33.72
CA ILE A 314 16.48 -29.26 33.73
C ILE A 314 17.63 -30.21 34.11
N GLN A 315 18.86 -29.89 33.70
CA GLN A 315 20.04 -30.72 33.99
C GLN A 315 20.46 -30.65 35.47
N ALA A 316 20.45 -29.44 36.03
CA ALA A 316 20.66 -29.17 37.45
C ALA A 316 20.24 -27.74 37.82
N LEU A 317 20.00 -27.51 39.11
CA LEU A 317 19.80 -26.19 39.70
C LEU A 317 20.96 -25.82 40.62
N ILE A 318 21.54 -24.64 40.44
CA ILE A 318 22.59 -24.09 41.29
C ILE A 318 21.98 -23.09 42.28
N VAL A 319 22.25 -23.28 43.57
CA VAL A 319 21.69 -22.46 44.66
C VAL A 319 22.78 -21.97 45.62
N PRO A 320 22.66 -20.76 46.20
CA PRO A 320 23.69 -20.19 47.05
C PRO A 320 23.82 -20.86 48.43
N ASN A 321 22.76 -21.48 48.96
CA ASN A 321 22.75 -22.10 50.30
C ASN A 321 22.16 -23.52 50.26
N ASN A 322 22.46 -24.33 51.28
CA ASN A 322 21.76 -25.59 51.51
C ASN A 322 20.25 -25.34 51.69
N LEU A 323 19.44 -26.08 50.93
CA LEU A 323 17.99 -26.02 51.03
C LEU A 323 17.48 -26.88 52.18
N ASP A 324 16.26 -26.60 52.64
CA ASP A 324 15.57 -27.46 53.59
C ASP A 324 15.32 -28.86 52.99
N GLU A 325 15.39 -29.90 53.81
CA GLU A 325 15.16 -31.30 53.38
C GLU A 325 13.80 -31.48 52.66
N GLU A 326 12.82 -30.64 52.98
CA GLU A 326 11.50 -30.65 52.34
C GLU A 326 11.53 -30.22 50.87
N VAL A 327 12.44 -29.32 50.49
CA VAL A 327 12.61 -28.89 49.09
C VAL A 327 13.21 -30.02 48.25
N TYR A 328 14.19 -30.74 48.80
CA TYR A 328 14.81 -31.90 48.15
C TYR A 328 13.82 -33.03 47.86
N ARG A 329 12.75 -33.15 48.66
CA ARG A 329 11.70 -34.18 48.45
C ARG A 329 10.76 -33.87 47.28
N ASN A 330 10.66 -32.61 46.89
CA ASN A 330 9.67 -32.13 45.93
C ASN A 330 10.27 -31.78 44.57
N VAL A 331 11.52 -32.20 44.31
CA VAL A 331 12.25 -31.89 43.07
C VAL A 331 12.82 -33.15 42.43
N ASP A 332 12.75 -33.22 41.10
CA ASP A 332 13.19 -34.36 40.29
C ASP A 332 14.57 -34.14 39.64
N PHE A 333 15.19 -32.99 39.89
CA PHE A 333 16.47 -32.59 39.31
C PHE A 333 17.58 -32.44 40.38
N PRO A 334 18.86 -32.64 40.00
CA PRO A 334 19.98 -32.43 40.92
C PRO A 334 20.12 -30.97 41.33
N ILE A 335 20.37 -30.73 42.61
CA ILE A 335 20.72 -29.42 43.15
C ILE A 335 22.20 -29.42 43.52
N ILE A 336 22.92 -28.36 43.15
CA ILE A 336 24.34 -28.17 43.46
C ILE A 336 24.52 -26.83 44.18
N SER A 337 25.33 -26.84 45.24
CA SER A 337 25.70 -25.61 45.95
C SER A 337 26.60 -24.74 45.07
N ASP A 338 26.35 -23.42 45.09
CA ASP A 338 27.15 -22.44 44.38
C ASP A 338 28.64 -22.49 44.81
N GLU A 339 28.90 -22.76 46.09
CA GLU A 339 30.26 -22.88 46.64
C GLU A 339 31.04 -24.06 46.06
N GLU A 340 30.34 -25.07 45.52
CA GLU A 340 30.98 -26.26 44.96
C GLU A 340 31.39 -26.10 43.49
N ILE A 341 30.97 -25.02 42.82
CA ILE A 341 31.15 -24.79 41.39
C ILE A 341 31.97 -23.52 41.16
N LYS A 342 33.00 -23.62 40.33
CA LYS A 342 33.72 -22.45 39.83
C LYS A 342 33.00 -21.86 38.62
N LYS A 343 32.28 -20.77 38.82
CA LYS A 343 31.63 -20.00 37.75
C LYS A 343 32.63 -19.05 37.08
N GLU A 344 32.56 -18.95 35.77
CA GLU A 344 33.30 -17.99 34.94
C GLU A 344 32.29 -17.12 34.17
N GLU A 345 32.57 -15.83 34.02
CA GLU A 345 31.74 -14.92 33.21
C GLU A 345 32.43 -14.72 31.85
N ILE A 346 31.78 -15.17 30.78
CA ILE A 346 32.33 -15.15 29.42
C ILE A 346 31.27 -14.57 28.49
N ASP A 347 31.59 -13.46 27.81
CA ASP A 347 30.68 -12.77 26.88
C ASP A 347 29.30 -12.47 27.52
N ASP A 348 29.30 -11.90 28.74
CA ASP A 348 28.10 -11.58 29.56
C ASP A 348 27.21 -12.80 29.91
N ILE A 349 27.78 -14.01 29.87
CA ILE A 349 27.11 -15.26 30.23
C ILE A 349 27.91 -15.95 31.32
N THR A 350 27.24 -16.27 32.42
CA THR A 350 27.81 -17.13 33.46
C THR A 350 27.89 -18.57 32.93
N ALA A 351 29.05 -19.20 33.04
CA ALA A 351 29.29 -20.55 32.58
C ALA A 351 30.19 -21.33 33.53
N VAL A 352 30.19 -22.65 33.41
CA VAL A 352 31.05 -23.58 34.16
C VAL A 352 31.75 -24.53 33.21
N ARG A 353 32.99 -24.93 33.50
CA ARG A 353 33.69 -25.96 32.71
C ARG A 353 32.95 -27.29 32.81
N LYS A 354 32.70 -27.92 31.67
CA LYS A 354 31.93 -29.17 31.58
C LYS A 354 32.53 -30.29 32.43
N GLU A 355 33.85 -30.44 32.42
CA GLU A 355 34.57 -31.48 33.17
C GLU A 355 34.35 -31.35 34.68
N GLU A 356 34.54 -30.14 35.22
CA GLU A 356 34.32 -29.85 36.65
C GLU A 356 32.85 -30.05 37.03
N PHE A 357 31.93 -29.61 36.16
CA PHE A 357 30.50 -29.75 36.40
C PHE A 357 30.03 -31.21 36.39
N ASP A 358 30.49 -32.03 35.46
CA ASP A 358 30.09 -33.44 35.34
C ASP A 358 30.51 -34.26 36.58
N GLU A 359 31.64 -33.94 37.21
CA GLU A 359 32.05 -34.56 38.47
C GLU A 359 31.11 -34.20 39.63
N LYS A 360 30.73 -32.92 39.72
CA LYS A 360 29.80 -32.42 40.75
C LYS A 360 28.39 -32.95 40.54
N LEU A 361 27.93 -33.02 39.29
CA LEU A 361 26.65 -33.60 38.91
C LEU A 361 26.57 -35.08 39.30
N LYS A 362 27.64 -35.87 39.10
CA LYS A 362 27.71 -37.27 39.53
C LYS A 362 27.62 -37.40 41.06
N LYS A 363 28.25 -36.50 41.81
CA LYS A 363 28.16 -36.47 43.29
C LYS A 363 26.75 -36.13 43.75
N ALA A 364 26.14 -35.08 43.18
CA ALA A 364 24.78 -34.65 43.49
C ALA A 364 23.71 -35.71 43.16
N ARG A 365 23.87 -36.43 42.03
CA ARG A 365 22.98 -37.57 41.70
C ARG A 365 23.13 -38.74 42.67
N LYS A 366 24.35 -39.02 43.14
CA LYS A 366 24.60 -40.09 44.14
C LYS A 366 24.02 -39.73 45.50
N SER A 367 24.18 -38.49 45.97
CA SER A 367 23.62 -38.04 47.26
C SER A 367 22.09 -37.99 47.23
N GLY A 368 21.49 -37.45 46.15
CA GLY A 368 20.04 -37.44 45.96
C GLY A 368 19.44 -38.85 45.86
N PHE A 369 20.12 -39.77 45.16
CA PHE A 369 19.70 -41.18 45.09
C PHE A 369 19.79 -41.88 46.46
N ILE A 370 20.84 -41.63 47.24
CA ILE A 370 21.00 -42.19 48.60
C ILE A 370 19.93 -41.64 49.55
N GLN A 371 19.60 -40.34 49.47
CA GLN A 371 18.52 -39.74 50.26
C GLN A 371 17.15 -40.33 49.90
N TRP A 372 16.86 -40.51 48.61
CA TRP A 372 15.63 -41.15 48.13
C TRP A 372 15.49 -42.60 48.62
N VAL A 373 16.56 -43.40 48.56
CA VAL A 373 16.59 -44.79 49.05
C VAL A 373 16.40 -44.86 50.58
N ASN A 374 17.00 -43.94 51.34
CA ASN A 374 16.88 -43.89 52.79
C ASN A 374 15.48 -43.48 53.26
N GLU A 375 14.81 -42.57 52.55
CA GLU A 375 13.40 -42.24 52.81
C GLU A 375 12.44 -43.37 52.44
N TYR A 376 12.68 -44.09 51.34
CA TYR A 376 11.85 -45.27 50.97
C TYR A 376 11.89 -46.35 52.06
N LYS A 377 13.03 -46.52 52.74
CA LYS A 377 13.17 -47.41 53.91
C LYS A 377 12.44 -46.88 55.15
N LYS A 378 12.40 -45.57 55.38
CA LYS A 378 11.63 -44.95 56.47
C LYS A 378 10.10 -45.03 56.29
N ARG A 379 9.61 -45.14 55.05
CA ARG A 379 8.16 -45.31 54.75
C ARG A 379 7.66 -46.75 54.90
N ARG A 380 8.56 -47.71 55.10
CA ARG A 380 8.27 -49.16 55.20
C ARG A 380 8.42 -49.73 56.62
N LEU A 381 8.86 -48.90 57.56
CA LEU A 381 8.79 -49.11 59.01
C LEU A 381 7.66 -48.24 59.55
#